data_AF-A0A0A1SMI2-F1
#
_entry.id   AF-A0A0A1SMI2-F1
#
_cell.length_a   1.000
_cell.length_b   1.000
_cell.length_c   1.000
_cell.angle_alpha   90.00
_cell.angle_beta   90.00
_cell.angle_gamma   90.00
#
_symmetry.space_group_name_H-M   'P 1'
#
loop_
_entity.id
_entity.type
_entity.pdbx_description
1 polymer ?
#
loop_
_entity_poly.entity_id
_entity_poly.type
_entity_poly.pdbx_seq_one_letter_code
_entity_poly.pdbx_strand_id
1 'polypeptide(L)'
;MLFQVYTACRPAELVDGTKRRGTGDPLLDEDDENDTDDADNDHNSMTKANNTPSSKRQKTDERRKVPVVHRFLSGDGEEMDSSSGSKFHDAVFDSSEPYDTDTTIESDGSDDEPLPKDSRKLKVDTSTLQRETVVAESEEEQTRRHKAICYEDIVLWIVKDAKHGGRDMLAMEVFLRHHKGADRKPKPTIFLFRENPLPILCPISHILARAMRDEAIEVDGYSQARPFFSTQIGKKATKVQWKSSVLNMPLFRKSRRIASGGWVKSFTEPMKYSTYAFYLNRIGWDLGSDDKWTTYCLRRGNANALLGMAPDAVVDQVMRHDPMTGCLANAYLNQRVGFNTQDAYLERDPTADDLTKAFTHMSIRCNPEVPREIPAAELNKLPPDPDAVELAKETKLESIRLRQLYGFIKLAPKKERESYKELQDERRNVEKIFKDHMTKVYQEAYRRRMHNEELEKQPRRERSKDADELTVEHHLEERRKLQAIICDFRTELSAQELADRKVQAIDTMALLASRREVRPPAPTPIKGSRASRPDEEPRSGPVTDIPLMLRDRQCIYCVSNDQLPIKDRMRSFKRVSHMMDHVENLHLRYETIGPRFLCRHPKCKHLGDFLTSLDHFKNHMQTVHGVKLRK
;
A
#
# COMPACT_ATOMS: atom_id res chain seq x y z
N MET A 1 -7.90 -3.28 -2.12
CA MET A 1 -8.31 -2.58 -3.35
C MET A 1 -9.65 -3.06 -3.86
N LEU A 2 -9.82 -4.30 -4.34
CA LEU A 2 -11.10 -4.77 -4.92
C LEU A 2 -12.32 -4.56 -3.99
N PHE A 3 -12.22 -4.90 -2.70
CA PHE A 3 -13.29 -4.61 -1.73
C PHE A 3 -13.65 -3.12 -1.74
N GLN A 4 -12.67 -2.24 -1.60
CA GLN A 4 -12.91 -0.80 -1.62
C GLN A 4 -13.49 -0.29 -2.94
N VAL A 5 -13.07 -0.83 -4.09
CA VAL A 5 -13.59 -0.45 -5.41
C VAL A 5 -15.04 -0.87 -5.59
N TYR A 6 -15.45 -2.01 -5.03
CA TYR A 6 -16.80 -2.55 -5.23
C TYR A 6 -17.81 -2.16 -4.15
N THR A 7 -17.35 -1.75 -2.97
CA THR A 7 -18.24 -1.40 -1.85
C THR A 7 -18.17 0.06 -1.45
N ALA A 8 -17.29 0.84 -2.09
CA ALA A 8 -16.90 2.17 -1.65
C ALA A 8 -16.50 2.22 -0.16
N CYS A 9 -16.10 1.13 0.49
CA CYS A 9 -15.81 1.17 1.92
C CYS A 9 -14.61 2.08 2.26
N ARG A 10 -14.57 2.55 3.49
CA ARG A 10 -13.40 3.23 4.05
C ARG A 10 -12.32 2.19 4.34
N PRO A 11 -11.04 2.54 4.19
CA PRO A 11 -9.96 1.61 4.50
C PRO A 11 -9.97 1.16 5.96
N ALA A 12 -10.39 2.03 6.90
CA ALA A 12 -10.51 1.69 8.31
C ALA A 12 -11.55 0.58 8.61
N GLU A 13 -12.42 0.24 7.65
CA GLU A 13 -13.31 -0.93 7.75
C GLU A 13 -12.61 -2.24 7.37
N LEU A 14 -11.44 -2.16 6.71
CA LEU A 14 -10.68 -3.32 6.21
C LEU A 14 -9.37 -3.52 6.96
N VAL A 15 -8.71 -2.44 7.34
CA VAL A 15 -7.37 -2.42 7.94
C VAL A 15 -7.39 -1.58 9.22
N ASP A 16 -6.33 -1.62 10.01
CA ASP A 16 -6.22 -0.81 11.22
C ASP A 16 -6.31 0.69 10.87
N GLY A 17 -7.38 1.33 11.36
CA GLY A 17 -7.68 2.74 11.14
C GLY A 17 -6.89 3.70 12.03
N THR A 18 -6.04 3.22 12.94
CA THR A 18 -5.20 4.07 13.78
C THR A 18 -4.26 4.93 12.93
N LYS A 19 -4.43 6.26 13.02
CA LYS A 19 -3.64 7.22 12.24
C LYS A 19 -2.29 7.43 12.93
N ARG A 20 -1.20 6.94 12.32
CA ARG A 20 0.17 7.41 12.60
C ARG A 20 0.72 8.12 11.37
N ARG A 21 1.46 9.21 11.54
CA ARG A 21 2.20 9.87 10.44
C ARG A 21 3.29 8.90 9.98
N GLY A 22 3.06 8.20 8.86
CA GLY A 22 4.09 7.40 8.21
C GLY A 22 4.81 8.26 7.17
N THR A 23 6.12 8.42 7.30
CA THR A 23 6.98 9.19 6.36
C THR A 23 7.86 8.30 5.48
N GLY A 24 7.77 6.96 5.63
CA GLY A 24 8.65 5.97 4.99
C GLY A 24 7.94 4.75 4.37
N ASP A 25 8.75 3.85 3.79
CA ASP A 25 8.28 2.52 3.38
C ASP A 25 8.00 1.72 4.67
N PRO A 26 6.75 1.30 4.90
CA PRO A 26 6.35 0.61 6.13
C PRO A 26 7.02 -0.77 6.31
N LEU A 27 7.71 -1.30 5.29
CA LEU A 27 8.53 -2.51 5.39
C LEU A 27 9.97 -2.22 5.84
N LEU A 28 10.38 -0.95 5.87
CA LEU A 28 11.70 -0.47 6.26
C LEU A 28 11.68 0.31 7.58
N ASP A 29 10.51 0.81 7.99
CA ASP A 29 10.32 1.44 9.30
C ASP A 29 10.53 0.38 10.39
N GLU A 30 11.65 0.47 11.13
CA GLU A 30 11.86 -0.32 12.36
C GLU A 30 10.82 0.15 13.38
N ASP A 31 9.99 -0.76 13.91
CA ASP A 31 9.08 -0.43 15.01
C ASP A 31 9.96 -0.07 16.23
N ASP A 32 10.08 1.22 16.58
CA ASP A 32 10.64 1.62 17.88
C ASP A 32 9.71 1.05 18.96
N GLU A 33 10.21 0.07 19.73
CA GLU A 33 9.58 -0.53 20.91
C GLU A 33 9.50 0.46 22.09
N ASN A 34 8.81 1.58 21.91
CA ASN A 34 8.32 2.40 23.03
C ASN A 34 6.80 2.41 22.99
N ASP A 35 6.20 1.24 23.17
CA ASP A 35 4.82 1.12 23.62
C ASP A 35 4.85 1.19 25.16
N THR A 36 4.62 2.39 25.72
CA THR A 36 4.06 2.49 27.07
C THR A 36 2.55 2.56 26.92
N ASP A 37 1.89 1.51 27.42
CA ASP A 37 0.45 1.44 27.62
C ASP A 37 0.03 2.57 28.58
N ASP A 38 -0.57 3.64 28.05
CA ASP A 38 -1.32 4.60 28.86
C ASP A 38 -2.78 4.14 28.92
N ALA A 39 -3.06 3.28 29.89
CA ALA A 39 -4.39 3.07 30.45
C ALA A 39 -4.33 3.33 31.95
N ASP A 40 -5.22 4.21 32.39
CA ASP A 40 -5.72 4.43 33.75
C ASP A 40 -4.71 4.87 34.83
N ASN A 41 -4.75 6.17 35.15
CA ASN A 41 -4.87 6.55 36.56
C ASN A 41 -5.57 7.90 36.73
N ASP A 42 -6.89 7.83 36.90
CA ASP A 42 -7.72 8.95 37.34
C ASP A 42 -7.88 8.84 38.85
N HIS A 43 -7.11 9.63 39.62
CA HIS A 43 -7.43 9.93 41.01
C HIS A 43 -6.94 11.33 41.43
N ASN A 44 -7.87 12.27 41.28
CA ASN A 44 -8.24 13.37 42.16
C ASN A 44 -7.32 13.68 43.38
N SER A 45 -6.73 14.88 43.42
CA SER A 45 -6.58 15.66 44.66
C SER A 45 -6.32 17.15 44.35
N MET A 46 -7.29 17.98 44.74
CA MET A 46 -7.16 19.43 44.82
C MET A 46 -6.17 19.85 45.92
N THR A 47 -5.31 20.83 45.66
CA THR A 47 -5.02 21.90 46.64
C THR A 47 -4.37 23.12 45.99
N LYS A 48 -4.82 24.30 46.44
CA LYS A 48 -4.46 25.65 46.01
C LYS A 48 -3.09 26.08 46.57
N ALA A 49 -2.35 26.93 45.81
CA ALA A 49 -2.03 28.33 46.15
C ALA A 49 -0.62 28.82 45.70
N ASN A 50 -0.64 30.03 45.11
CA ASN A 50 0.33 31.14 45.14
C ASN A 50 1.49 31.26 44.12
N ASN A 51 1.32 32.23 43.18
CA ASN A 51 2.14 33.44 42.88
C ASN A 51 3.69 33.33 43.01
N THR A 52 4.59 33.75 42.11
CA THR A 52 4.69 34.75 41.00
C THR A 52 6.15 34.64 40.42
N PRO A 53 6.69 35.46 39.48
CA PRO A 53 6.27 35.83 38.12
C PRO A 53 7.38 35.70 37.02
N SER A 54 6.96 35.80 35.75
CA SER A 54 7.66 36.42 34.60
C SER A 54 9.05 35.94 34.09
N SER A 55 9.08 35.40 32.87
CA SER A 55 9.69 36.13 31.74
C SER A 55 9.13 35.62 30.38
N LYS A 56 8.50 36.53 29.64
CA LYS A 56 8.05 36.32 28.26
C LYS A 56 9.20 36.68 27.32
N ARG A 57 9.56 35.80 26.38
CA ARG A 57 10.25 36.17 25.14
C ARG A 57 9.34 35.87 23.97
N GLN A 58 8.68 36.91 23.48
CA GLN A 58 8.07 36.94 22.15
C GLN A 58 9.19 36.93 21.10
N LYS A 59 9.12 36.02 20.13
CA LYS A 59 9.94 36.07 18.91
C LYS A 59 9.01 36.55 17.81
N THR A 60 9.20 37.80 17.39
CA THR A 60 8.56 38.42 16.24
C THR A 60 9.21 37.89 14.96
N ASP A 61 8.37 37.48 14.01
CA ASP A 61 8.77 36.95 12.71
C ASP A 61 8.58 38.07 11.67
N GLU A 62 9.65 38.82 11.37
CA GLU A 62 9.66 39.85 10.31
C GLU A 62 10.43 39.31 9.10
N ARG A 63 9.68 38.91 8.06
CA ARG A 63 10.20 38.60 6.72
C ARG A 63 10.72 39.89 6.05
N ARG A 64 12.04 40.01 5.93
CA ARG A 64 12.72 41.07 5.17
C ARG A 64 12.76 40.69 3.68
N LYS A 65 12.02 41.42 2.83
CA LYS A 65 12.12 41.36 1.36
C LYS A 65 13.39 42.10 0.90
N VAL A 66 14.18 41.49 0.02
CA VAL A 66 15.29 42.14 -0.69
C VAL A 66 14.84 42.42 -2.13
N PRO A 67 15.01 43.63 -2.69
CA PRO A 67 14.61 43.95 -4.05
C PRO A 67 15.72 43.61 -5.07
N VAL A 68 15.33 43.04 -6.22
CA VAL A 68 16.20 42.87 -7.38
C VAL A 68 15.96 44.04 -8.34
N VAL A 69 17.03 44.74 -8.69
CA VAL A 69 17.07 45.86 -9.64
C VAL A 69 17.22 45.29 -11.06
N HIS A 70 16.27 45.56 -11.95
CA HIS A 70 16.46 45.41 -13.39
C HIS A 70 16.73 46.77 -14.04
N ARG A 71 17.88 46.89 -14.70
CA ARG A 71 18.32 48.07 -15.45
C ARG A 71 17.87 47.89 -16.91
N PHE A 72 17.00 48.77 -17.39
CA PHE A 72 16.71 48.93 -18.82
C PHE A 72 17.35 50.21 -19.33
N LEU A 73 17.96 50.11 -20.52
CA LEU A 73 18.51 51.23 -21.28
C LEU A 73 17.41 51.81 -22.16
N SER A 74 17.27 53.13 -22.10
CA SER A 74 16.35 53.95 -22.88
C SER A 74 16.82 54.12 -24.34
N GLY A 75 15.86 54.34 -25.23
CA GLY A 75 16.05 54.88 -26.57
C GLY A 75 14.77 55.58 -27.03
N ASP A 76 14.87 56.89 -27.18
CA ASP A 76 13.90 57.92 -27.61
C ASP A 76 13.18 57.58 -28.95
N GLY A 77 12.04 58.14 -29.36
CA GLY A 77 11.21 59.25 -28.91
C GLY A 77 10.14 59.57 -29.98
N GLU A 78 9.24 60.49 -29.61
CA GLU A 78 8.39 61.37 -30.44
C GLU A 78 7.02 60.90 -30.99
N GLU A 79 6.07 61.80 -30.76
CA GLU A 79 4.62 61.76 -30.96
C GLU A 79 4.22 62.18 -32.39
N MET A 80 3.15 61.60 -32.94
CA MET A 80 2.12 62.39 -33.66
C MET A 80 0.84 61.57 -33.93
N ASP A 81 -0.20 62.31 -34.27
CA ASP A 81 -1.62 62.13 -33.95
C ASP A 81 -2.45 61.42 -35.04
N SER A 82 -3.69 61.07 -34.67
CA SER A 82 -4.91 60.96 -35.49
C SER A 82 -5.38 59.64 -36.16
N SER A 83 -6.51 59.17 -35.60
CA SER A 83 -7.76 58.73 -36.24
C SER A 83 -8.01 57.26 -36.64
N SER A 84 -9.06 56.73 -36.00
CA SER A 84 -10.16 55.87 -36.51
C SER A 84 -9.85 54.60 -37.30
N GLY A 85 -10.22 53.44 -36.74
CA GLY A 85 -10.33 52.20 -37.50
C GLY A 85 -10.62 50.98 -36.63
N SER A 86 -11.70 50.29 -36.94
CA SER A 86 -12.27 49.13 -36.24
C SER A 86 -11.44 47.83 -36.29
N LYS A 87 -11.78 46.92 -35.35
CA LYS A 87 -11.68 45.44 -35.36
C LYS A 87 -10.41 44.73 -34.86
N PHE A 88 -10.68 43.79 -33.94
CA PHE A 88 -10.03 42.48 -33.68
C PHE A 88 -8.56 42.44 -33.22
N HIS A 89 -8.33 41.95 -32.00
CA HIS A 89 -7.37 40.89 -31.60
C HIS A 89 -7.63 40.58 -30.11
N ASP A 90 -7.98 39.36 -29.72
CA ASP A 90 -7.10 38.21 -29.47
C ASP A 90 -6.21 38.44 -28.25
N ALA A 91 -6.63 37.90 -27.11
CA ALA A 91 -5.87 37.91 -25.86
C ALA A 91 -5.51 36.47 -25.51
N VAL A 92 -4.25 36.15 -25.80
CA VAL A 92 -3.48 34.99 -25.37
C VAL A 92 -3.58 34.87 -23.84
N PHE A 93 -4.14 33.76 -23.37
CA PHE A 93 -4.24 33.43 -21.96
C PHE A 93 -2.90 32.84 -21.49
N ASP A 94 -2.08 33.68 -20.86
CA ASP A 94 -0.95 33.23 -20.06
C ASP A 94 -1.50 32.75 -18.71
N SER A 95 -1.22 31.50 -18.35
CA SER A 95 -1.59 30.91 -17.07
C SER A 95 -0.47 30.01 -16.61
N SER A 96 0.49 30.63 -15.93
CA SER A 96 1.38 29.99 -15.00
C SER A 96 1.12 30.56 -13.61
N GLU A 97 0.14 29.99 -12.90
CA GLU A 97 -0.04 30.14 -11.45
C GLU A 97 -0.06 28.71 -10.85
N PRO A 98 0.79 28.41 -9.84
CA PRO A 98 0.93 27.07 -9.29
C PRO A 98 -0.24 26.76 -8.35
N TYR A 99 -1.00 25.72 -8.68
CA TYR A 99 -2.14 25.28 -7.87
C TYR A 99 -1.72 24.78 -6.49
N ASP A 100 -2.26 25.45 -5.47
CA ASP A 100 -2.33 25.02 -4.08
C ASP A 100 -2.90 23.60 -4.00
N THR A 101 -2.05 22.63 -3.64
CA THR A 101 -2.55 21.37 -3.09
C THR A 101 -3.08 21.65 -1.71
N ASP A 102 -4.39 21.86 -1.64
CA ASP A 102 -5.12 22.07 -0.41
C ASP A 102 -4.80 20.94 0.58
N THR A 103 -4.14 21.33 1.66
CA THR A 103 -3.92 20.46 2.81
C THR A 103 -5.26 20.42 3.50
N THR A 104 -6.15 19.49 3.13
CA THR A 104 -7.45 19.38 3.78
C THR A 104 -7.24 18.99 5.23
N ILE A 105 -7.18 20.03 6.07
CA ILE A 105 -7.35 19.98 7.51
C ILE A 105 -8.71 19.33 7.75
N GLU A 106 -8.74 18.36 8.65
CA GLU A 106 -9.98 17.81 9.18
C GLU A 106 -10.75 18.96 9.82
N SER A 107 -11.79 19.44 9.16
CA SER A 107 -12.77 20.32 9.79
C SER A 107 -13.50 19.49 10.84
N ASP A 108 -13.03 19.65 12.07
CA ASP A 108 -13.79 19.42 13.30
C ASP A 108 -14.90 20.48 13.37
N GLY A 109 -16.06 20.13 12.84
CA GLY A 109 -17.30 20.87 13.02
C GLY A 109 -18.13 20.22 14.11
N SER A 110 -17.71 20.40 15.35
CA SER A 110 -18.55 20.21 16.54
C SER A 110 -19.25 21.53 16.86
N ASP A 111 -20.36 21.82 16.18
CA ASP A 111 -21.31 22.85 16.59
C ASP A 111 -22.61 22.17 17.04
N ASP A 112 -22.70 21.84 18.33
CA ASP A 112 -23.96 21.59 19.03
C ASP A 112 -24.03 22.56 20.22
N GLU A 113 -24.44 23.80 19.95
CA GLU A 113 -24.95 24.72 20.97
C GLU A 113 -26.42 24.34 21.31
N PRO A 114 -26.80 24.24 22.61
CA PRO A 114 -28.06 23.64 23.01
C PRO A 114 -29.20 24.66 23.08
N LEU A 115 -30.34 24.36 22.47
CA LEU A 115 -31.59 25.11 22.68
C LEU A 115 -32.81 24.18 22.88
N PRO A 116 -33.87 24.65 23.57
CA PRO A 116 -34.35 24.03 24.81
C PRO A 116 -35.52 23.05 24.68
N LYS A 117 -35.67 22.26 25.74
CA LYS A 117 -36.75 21.30 26.00
C LYS A 117 -38.11 21.99 26.13
N ASP A 118 -39.03 21.66 25.23
CA ASP A 118 -40.48 21.50 25.43
C ASP A 118 -41.08 21.16 24.03
N SER A 119 -41.95 20.20 23.77
CA SER A 119 -43.05 19.64 24.56
C SER A 119 -43.55 18.33 23.92
N ARG A 120 -44.29 17.56 24.73
CA ARG A 120 -45.40 16.65 24.37
C ARG A 120 -45.09 15.27 23.79
N LYS A 121 -45.05 14.35 24.74
CA LYS A 121 -45.47 12.94 24.66
C LYS A 121 -46.70 12.77 23.74
N LEU A 122 -46.58 11.88 22.75
CA LEU A 122 -47.72 11.11 22.26
C LEU A 122 -47.34 9.63 22.28
N LYS A 123 -47.95 8.89 23.21
CA LYS A 123 -47.91 7.43 23.25
C LYS A 123 -48.74 6.91 22.08
N VAL A 124 -48.15 6.07 21.25
CA VAL A 124 -48.92 5.13 20.43
C VAL A 124 -48.38 3.75 20.73
N ASP A 125 -49.17 3.00 21.47
CA ASP A 125 -49.00 1.57 21.67
C ASP A 125 -49.24 0.85 20.34
N THR A 126 -48.33 -0.05 19.97
CA THR A 126 -48.71 -1.19 19.14
C THR A 126 -47.82 -2.35 19.53
N SER A 127 -48.44 -3.23 20.32
CA SER A 127 -47.94 -4.51 20.74
C SER A 127 -47.79 -5.47 19.57
N THR A 128 -46.94 -6.48 19.81
CA THR A 128 -46.96 -7.83 19.21
C THR A 128 -46.19 -8.02 17.89
N LEU A 129 -44.94 -8.47 18.01
CA LEU A 129 -44.52 -9.82 17.59
C LEU A 129 -43.08 -10.05 18.06
N GLN A 130 -42.95 -10.57 19.29
CA GLN A 130 -41.71 -11.19 19.76
C GLN A 130 -41.55 -12.50 19.00
N ARG A 131 -40.43 -12.67 18.28
CA ARG A 131 -39.97 -13.98 17.84
C ARG A 131 -38.63 -14.22 18.52
N GLU A 132 -38.66 -15.21 19.39
CA GLU A 132 -37.60 -15.63 20.30
C GLU A 132 -36.28 -15.84 19.55
N THR A 133 -35.27 -15.05 19.93
CA THR A 133 -33.87 -15.39 19.71
C THR A 133 -33.44 -16.15 20.95
N VAL A 134 -33.16 -17.44 20.78
CA VAL A 134 -32.49 -18.24 21.82
C VAL A 134 -31.08 -17.70 21.93
N VAL A 135 -30.86 -16.85 22.93
CA VAL A 135 -29.54 -16.44 23.38
C VAL A 135 -28.98 -17.60 24.18
N ALA A 136 -28.08 -18.37 23.57
CA ALA A 136 -27.16 -19.19 24.33
C ALA A 136 -26.12 -18.26 24.92
N GLU A 137 -26.25 -17.98 26.22
CA GLU A 137 -25.25 -17.25 26.99
C GLU A 137 -24.03 -18.15 27.26
N SER A 138 -22.85 -17.49 27.30
CA SER A 138 -21.54 -17.96 27.77
C SER A 138 -20.64 -18.73 26.80
N GLU A 139 -20.22 -18.05 25.74
CA GLU A 139 -18.78 -17.94 25.47
C GLU A 139 -18.41 -16.49 25.73
N GLU A 140 -17.40 -16.21 26.55
CA GLU A 140 -16.82 -14.87 26.63
C GLU A 140 -16.43 -14.47 25.20
N GLU A 141 -17.22 -13.61 24.54
CA GLU A 141 -16.88 -13.04 23.25
C GLU A 141 -15.50 -12.40 23.44
N GLN A 142 -14.46 -13.06 22.94
CA GLN A 142 -13.12 -12.50 22.89
C GLN A 142 -13.25 -11.18 22.15
N THR A 143 -13.30 -10.10 22.92
CA THR A 143 -13.68 -8.80 22.40
C THR A 143 -12.56 -8.43 21.44
N ARG A 144 -12.92 -8.35 20.16
CA ARG A 144 -11.96 -8.25 19.08
C ARG A 144 -11.04 -7.04 19.29
N ARG A 145 -9.74 -7.29 19.46
CA ARG A 145 -8.74 -6.25 19.77
C ARG A 145 -8.66 -5.13 18.72
N HIS A 146 -8.90 -5.45 17.44
CA HIS A 146 -8.80 -4.50 16.34
C HIS A 146 -10.08 -4.47 15.49
N LYS A 147 -10.62 -3.28 15.26
CA LYS A 147 -11.74 -2.99 14.35
C LYS A 147 -11.28 -3.07 12.87
N ALA A 148 -10.97 -4.27 12.37
CA ALA A 148 -10.57 -4.52 10.97
C ALA A 148 -11.59 -5.45 10.27
N ILE A 149 -11.25 -6.10 9.15
CA ILE A 149 -12.06 -7.21 8.59
C ILE A 149 -11.41 -8.57 8.86
N CYS A 150 -12.21 -9.54 9.33
CA CYS A 150 -11.76 -10.89 9.71
C CYS A 150 -12.47 -11.99 8.88
N TYR A 151 -12.09 -13.26 9.06
CA TYR A 151 -12.78 -14.38 8.41
C TYR A 151 -14.24 -14.50 8.84
N GLU A 152 -14.57 -14.21 10.10
CA GLU A 152 -15.96 -14.18 10.59
C GLU A 152 -16.86 -13.15 9.87
N ASP A 153 -16.27 -12.12 9.27
CA ASP A 153 -16.95 -11.07 8.52
C ASP A 153 -17.20 -11.48 7.06
N ILE A 154 -16.78 -12.69 6.66
CA ILE A 154 -16.95 -13.24 5.32
C ILE A 154 -17.78 -14.51 5.41
N VAL A 155 -18.81 -14.61 4.58
CA VAL A 155 -19.51 -15.88 4.35
C VAL A 155 -19.33 -16.26 2.90
N LEU A 156 -18.66 -17.39 2.66
CA LEU A 156 -18.49 -17.96 1.33
C LEU A 156 -19.55 -19.03 1.08
N TRP A 157 -20.17 -18.97 -0.09
CA TRP A 157 -21.24 -19.85 -0.53
C TRP A 157 -20.87 -20.56 -1.83
N ILE A 158 -21.23 -21.83 -1.91
CA ILE A 158 -21.36 -22.57 -3.17
C ILE A 158 -22.86 -22.60 -3.47
N VAL A 159 -23.27 -22.04 -4.59
CA VAL A 159 -24.67 -21.87 -4.98
C VAL A 159 -24.94 -22.68 -6.23
N LYS A 160 -26.02 -23.47 -6.21
CA LYS A 160 -26.40 -24.30 -7.36
C LYS A 160 -26.75 -23.42 -8.53
N ASP A 161 -26.29 -23.79 -9.73
CA ASP A 161 -26.64 -23.02 -10.93
C ASP A 161 -28.16 -22.95 -11.11
N ALA A 162 -28.66 -21.73 -11.31
CA ALA A 162 -30.06 -21.47 -11.56
C ALA A 162 -30.46 -21.87 -12.99
N LYS A 163 -29.49 -21.91 -13.92
CA LYS A 163 -29.69 -22.41 -15.29
C LYS A 163 -29.33 -23.89 -15.31
N HIS A 164 -30.31 -24.77 -15.47
CA HIS A 164 -30.09 -26.22 -15.48
C HIS A 164 -29.00 -26.61 -16.49
N GLY A 165 -27.87 -27.15 -16.01
CA GLY A 165 -26.78 -27.68 -16.84
C GLY A 165 -25.39 -27.07 -16.64
N GLY A 166 -25.26 -25.95 -15.90
CA GLY A 166 -23.95 -25.38 -15.56
C GLY A 166 -23.38 -25.87 -14.22
N ARG A 167 -22.12 -25.49 -13.94
CA ARG A 167 -21.44 -25.78 -12.67
C ARG A 167 -22.01 -24.93 -11.54
N ASP A 168 -21.87 -25.40 -10.31
CA ASP A 168 -22.15 -24.54 -9.15
C ASP A 168 -21.26 -23.28 -9.17
N MET A 169 -21.81 -22.20 -8.62
CA MET A 169 -21.23 -20.86 -8.64
C MET A 169 -20.81 -20.44 -7.24
N LEU A 170 -19.69 -19.72 -7.15
CA LEU A 170 -19.26 -19.14 -5.88
C LEU A 170 -19.92 -17.77 -5.67
N ALA A 171 -20.39 -17.52 -4.46
CA ALA A 171 -20.88 -16.23 -4.01
C ALA A 171 -20.32 -15.92 -2.62
N MET A 172 -20.20 -14.65 -2.28
CA MET A 172 -19.63 -14.24 -1.01
C MET A 172 -20.38 -13.05 -0.42
N GLU A 173 -20.71 -13.14 0.86
CA GLU A 173 -21.24 -12.03 1.65
C GLU A 173 -20.10 -11.43 2.48
N VAL A 174 -20.03 -10.10 2.51
CA VAL A 174 -19.02 -9.37 3.28
C VAL A 174 -19.73 -8.40 4.22
N PHE A 175 -19.49 -8.58 5.52
CA PHE A 175 -20.12 -7.82 6.58
C PHE A 175 -19.17 -6.70 7.03
N LEU A 176 -19.49 -5.46 6.68
CA LEU A 176 -18.72 -4.31 7.18
C LEU A 176 -19.33 -3.85 8.52
N ARG A 177 -18.93 -4.52 9.60
CA ARG A 177 -19.45 -4.30 10.96
C ARG A 177 -18.88 -3.06 11.66
N HIS A 178 -17.61 -2.75 11.40
CA HIS A 178 -16.88 -1.69 12.10
C HIS A 178 -16.76 -0.39 11.28
N HIS A 179 -17.91 0.13 10.82
CA HIS A 179 -17.97 1.39 10.07
C HIS A 179 -17.94 2.64 10.95
N LYS A 180 -17.65 3.81 10.35
CA LYS A 180 -17.70 5.09 11.08
C LYS A 180 -19.11 5.30 11.65
N GLY A 181 -19.20 5.55 12.95
CA GLY A 181 -20.48 5.75 13.64
C GLY A 181 -21.23 4.45 13.96
N ALA A 182 -20.62 3.27 13.79
CA ALA A 182 -21.21 1.99 14.14
C ALA A 182 -21.67 1.94 15.61
N ASP A 183 -20.92 2.55 16.52
CA ASP A 183 -21.26 2.61 17.95
C ASP A 183 -22.61 3.34 18.21
N ARG A 184 -23.03 4.24 17.29
CA ARG A 184 -24.33 4.95 17.35
C ARG A 184 -25.40 4.32 16.46
N LYS A 185 -25.01 3.71 15.33
CA LYS A 185 -25.89 3.08 14.33
C LYS A 185 -25.32 1.71 13.94
N PRO A 186 -25.60 0.64 14.71
CA PRO A 186 -24.89 -0.64 14.61
C PRO A 186 -25.28 -1.50 13.40
N LYS A 187 -26.06 -0.98 12.45
CA LYS A 187 -26.50 -1.77 11.29
C LYS A 187 -25.32 -1.99 10.30
N PRO A 188 -24.79 -3.22 10.17
CA PRO A 188 -23.75 -3.48 9.20
C PRO A 188 -24.32 -3.39 7.78
N THR A 189 -23.52 -2.89 6.83
CA THR A 189 -23.84 -3.05 5.41
C THR A 189 -23.24 -4.37 4.95
N ILE A 190 -24.08 -5.20 4.35
CA ILE A 190 -23.69 -6.49 3.78
C ILE A 190 -23.56 -6.30 2.27
N PHE A 191 -22.38 -6.62 1.74
CA PHE A 191 -22.12 -6.57 0.31
C PHE A 191 -22.08 -7.98 -0.26
N LEU A 192 -22.77 -8.17 -1.38
CA LEU A 192 -22.81 -9.44 -2.11
C LEU A 192 -21.81 -9.40 -3.27
N PHE A 193 -20.92 -10.37 -3.29
CA PHE A 193 -19.94 -10.57 -4.36
C PHE A 193 -20.30 -11.82 -5.14
N ARG A 194 -20.25 -11.69 -6.45
CA ARG A 194 -20.40 -12.80 -7.38
C ARG A 194 -19.06 -13.14 -7.99
N GLU A 195 -18.96 -14.38 -8.43
CA GLU A 195 -17.83 -14.85 -9.19
C GLU A 195 -17.65 -14.03 -10.50
N ASN A 196 -16.44 -13.50 -10.73
CA ASN A 196 -16.08 -12.79 -11.97
C ASN A 196 -15.18 -13.68 -12.84
N PRO A 197 -15.37 -13.80 -14.18
CA PRO A 197 -14.56 -14.68 -15.04
C PRO A 197 -13.06 -14.37 -15.03
N LEU A 198 -12.67 -13.12 -14.76
CA LEU A 198 -11.28 -12.68 -14.68
C LEU A 198 -10.77 -12.79 -13.23
N PRO A 199 -9.74 -13.62 -12.95
CA PRO A 199 -9.22 -13.78 -11.59
C PRO A 199 -8.75 -12.46 -10.95
N ILE A 200 -8.16 -11.55 -11.74
CA ILE A 200 -7.67 -10.24 -11.29
C ILE A 200 -8.80 -9.34 -10.75
N LEU A 201 -10.01 -9.49 -11.26
CA LEU A 201 -11.21 -8.74 -10.87
C LEU A 201 -12.12 -9.52 -9.92
N CYS A 202 -11.72 -10.72 -9.48
CA CYS A 202 -12.56 -11.60 -8.67
C CYS A 202 -12.12 -11.58 -7.19
N PRO A 203 -12.87 -10.93 -6.28
CA PRO A 203 -12.52 -10.92 -4.85
C PRO A 203 -12.55 -12.34 -4.24
N ILE A 204 -13.47 -13.18 -4.70
CA ILE A 204 -13.61 -14.57 -4.24
C ILE A 204 -12.32 -15.36 -4.50
N SER A 205 -11.70 -15.23 -5.68
CA SER A 205 -10.42 -15.88 -5.99
C SER A 205 -9.30 -15.46 -5.02
N HIS A 206 -9.24 -14.18 -4.67
CA HIS A 206 -8.24 -13.67 -3.73
C HIS A 206 -8.49 -14.15 -2.29
N ILE A 207 -9.75 -14.24 -1.88
CA ILE A 207 -10.14 -14.77 -0.55
C ILE A 207 -9.85 -16.27 -0.47
N LEU A 208 -10.17 -17.05 -1.49
CA LEU A 208 -9.83 -18.48 -1.54
C LEU A 208 -8.32 -18.72 -1.43
N ALA A 209 -7.51 -17.94 -2.16
CA ALA A 209 -6.05 -18.05 -2.08
C ALA A 209 -5.51 -17.76 -0.66
N ARG A 210 -6.15 -16.83 0.07
CA ARG A 210 -5.81 -16.54 1.47
C ARG A 210 -6.30 -17.63 2.41
N ALA A 211 -7.52 -18.11 2.24
CA ALA A 211 -8.08 -19.20 3.02
C ALA A 211 -7.25 -20.48 2.91
N MET A 212 -6.78 -20.83 1.71
CA MET A 212 -5.88 -21.97 1.51
C MET A 212 -4.53 -21.75 2.18
N ARG A 213 -3.97 -20.53 2.08
CA ARG A 213 -2.69 -20.21 2.71
C ARG A 213 -2.74 -20.30 4.24
N ASP A 214 -3.89 -19.94 4.81
CA ASP A 214 -4.15 -19.92 6.25
C ASP A 214 -4.77 -21.24 6.75
N GLU A 215 -4.96 -22.24 5.88
CA GLU A 215 -5.64 -23.49 6.19
C GLU A 215 -7.01 -23.27 6.87
N ALA A 216 -7.72 -22.23 6.45
CA ALA A 216 -8.87 -21.64 7.13
C ALA A 216 -10.17 -22.44 7.01
N ILE A 217 -10.24 -23.41 6.09
CA ILE A 217 -11.47 -24.15 5.78
C ILE A 217 -11.61 -25.30 6.78
N GLU A 218 -12.81 -25.47 7.35
CA GLU A 218 -13.10 -26.43 8.41
C GLU A 218 -12.88 -27.89 7.99
N VAL A 219 -13.23 -28.22 6.75
CA VAL A 219 -13.16 -29.58 6.21
C VAL A 219 -11.87 -29.82 5.43
N ASP A 220 -11.34 -31.05 5.55
CA ASP A 220 -10.17 -31.50 4.81
C ASP A 220 -10.44 -31.59 3.29
N GLY A 221 -9.36 -31.65 2.50
CA GLY A 221 -9.42 -31.81 1.05
C GLY A 221 -9.55 -30.50 0.26
N TYR A 222 -9.60 -29.35 0.94
CA TYR A 222 -9.68 -28.02 0.32
C TYR A 222 -8.38 -27.20 0.41
N SER A 223 -7.24 -27.89 0.44
CA SER A 223 -5.91 -27.26 0.37
C SER A 223 -5.53 -26.73 -1.02
N GLN A 224 -6.35 -27.04 -2.04
CA GLN A 224 -6.25 -26.58 -3.42
C GLN A 224 -7.59 -26.01 -3.89
N ALA A 225 -7.59 -25.24 -4.97
CA ALA A 225 -8.78 -24.57 -5.48
C ALA A 225 -9.74 -25.48 -6.24
N ARG A 226 -9.25 -26.51 -6.93
CA ARG A 226 -10.05 -27.39 -7.80
C ARG A 226 -11.38 -27.89 -7.19
N PRO A 227 -11.44 -28.31 -5.91
CA PRO A 227 -12.67 -28.78 -5.29
C PRO A 227 -13.79 -27.74 -5.28
N PHE A 228 -13.49 -26.44 -5.20
CA PHE A 228 -14.49 -25.37 -5.22
C PHE A 228 -15.15 -25.17 -6.60
N PHE A 229 -14.52 -25.64 -7.67
CA PHE A 229 -14.99 -25.48 -9.05
C PHE A 229 -15.50 -26.77 -9.67
N SER A 230 -15.44 -27.88 -8.93
CA SER A 230 -15.86 -29.22 -9.38
C SER A 230 -17.03 -29.76 -8.57
N THR A 231 -17.80 -28.88 -7.91
CA THR A 231 -18.90 -29.29 -7.02
C THR A 231 -20.17 -29.62 -7.80
N GLN A 232 -20.97 -30.50 -7.19
CA GLN A 232 -22.33 -30.82 -7.62
C GLN A 232 -23.22 -30.88 -6.38
N ILE A 233 -23.62 -29.71 -5.87
CA ILE A 233 -24.37 -29.68 -4.61
C ILE A 233 -25.83 -30.14 -4.80
N GLY A 234 -26.29 -31.00 -3.90
CA GLY A 234 -27.69 -31.48 -3.88
C GLY A 234 -28.69 -30.44 -3.37
N LYS A 235 -28.22 -29.40 -2.66
CA LYS A 235 -29.03 -28.32 -2.08
C LYS A 235 -28.96 -27.05 -2.94
N LYS A 236 -29.81 -26.06 -2.68
CA LYS A 236 -29.79 -24.76 -3.39
C LYS A 236 -28.49 -23.99 -3.17
N ALA A 237 -27.95 -24.04 -1.95
CA ALA A 237 -26.69 -23.43 -1.59
C ALA A 237 -26.07 -24.18 -0.40
N THR A 238 -24.74 -24.14 -0.31
CA THR A 238 -23.94 -24.72 0.77
C THR A 238 -22.96 -23.67 1.25
N LYS A 239 -22.97 -23.41 2.57
CA LYS A 239 -22.02 -22.50 3.23
C LYS A 239 -20.68 -23.21 3.42
N VAL A 240 -19.58 -22.54 3.05
CA VAL A 240 -18.23 -22.96 3.42
C VAL A 240 -17.97 -22.50 4.84
N GLN A 241 -17.62 -23.42 5.74
CA GLN A 241 -17.33 -23.12 7.13
C GLN A 241 -15.84 -22.84 7.32
N TRP A 242 -15.54 -21.80 8.08
CA TRP A 242 -14.18 -21.49 8.52
C TRP A 242 -13.88 -22.23 9.83
N LYS A 243 -12.61 -22.54 10.07
CA LYS A 243 -12.15 -23.03 11.36
C LYS A 243 -12.38 -22.01 12.46
N SER A 244 -12.85 -22.45 13.63
CA SER A 244 -13.04 -21.57 14.78
C SER A 244 -11.75 -20.81 15.16
N SER A 245 -10.59 -21.45 14.98
CA SER A 245 -9.27 -20.87 15.26
C SER A 245 -8.88 -19.68 14.38
N VAL A 246 -9.56 -19.46 13.25
CA VAL A 246 -9.23 -18.37 12.31
C VAL A 246 -10.31 -17.29 12.26
N LEU A 247 -11.45 -17.46 12.93
CA LEU A 247 -12.57 -16.53 12.84
C LEU A 247 -12.16 -15.09 13.14
N ASN A 248 -11.39 -14.89 14.23
CA ASN A 248 -10.89 -13.58 14.67
C ASN A 248 -9.59 -13.14 13.97
N MET A 249 -9.09 -13.90 13.00
CA MET A 249 -7.87 -13.57 12.27
C MET A 249 -8.16 -12.49 11.21
N PRO A 250 -7.45 -11.34 11.23
CA PRO A 250 -7.63 -10.31 10.20
C PRO A 250 -7.25 -10.84 8.81
N LEU A 251 -8.00 -10.46 7.78
CA LEU A 251 -7.68 -10.86 6.39
C LEU A 251 -6.43 -10.15 5.87
N PHE A 252 -6.30 -8.87 6.17
CA PHE A 252 -5.15 -8.05 5.79
C PHE A 252 -4.25 -7.86 7.00
N ARG A 253 -3.08 -8.50 7.01
CA ARG A 253 -2.22 -8.63 8.19
C ARG A 253 -0.91 -7.87 8.08
N LYS A 254 -0.43 -7.34 9.21
CA LYS A 254 0.91 -6.76 9.35
C LYS A 254 1.96 -7.83 9.03
N SER A 255 3.02 -7.45 8.33
CA SER A 255 4.22 -8.29 8.22
C SER A 255 5.07 -8.08 9.47
N ARG A 256 5.45 -9.16 10.15
CA ARG A 256 6.40 -9.15 11.28
C ARG A 256 7.69 -9.84 10.90
N ARG A 257 8.82 -9.30 11.36
CA ARG A 257 10.07 -10.04 11.33
C ARG A 257 10.02 -11.17 12.34
N ILE A 258 10.58 -12.31 11.97
CA ILE A 258 10.79 -13.43 12.89
C ILE A 258 12.28 -13.62 13.15
N ALA A 259 12.55 -14.23 14.31
CA ALA A 259 13.86 -14.66 14.80
C ALA A 259 14.81 -15.24 13.74
N SER A 260 14.31 -15.97 12.76
CA SER A 260 15.14 -16.53 11.69
C SER A 260 15.42 -15.58 10.55
N GLY A 261 15.32 -14.26 10.72
CA GLY A 261 15.47 -13.27 9.65
C GLY A 261 14.48 -13.42 8.50
N GLY A 262 13.32 -14.01 8.78
CA GLY A 262 12.17 -14.16 7.88
C GLY A 262 11.13 -13.06 8.10
N TRP A 263 10.14 -12.98 7.21
CA TRP A 263 8.93 -12.20 7.44
C TRP A 263 7.74 -13.15 7.49
N VAL A 264 6.84 -12.96 8.44
CA VAL A 264 5.58 -13.69 8.54
C VAL A 264 4.41 -12.71 8.64
N LYS A 265 3.20 -13.18 8.35
CA LYS A 265 1.99 -12.41 8.61
C LYS A 265 1.58 -12.60 10.06
N SER A 266 1.31 -11.49 10.76
CA SER A 266 0.83 -11.51 12.14
C SER A 266 -0.53 -12.19 12.22
N PHE A 267 -0.71 -13.16 13.12
CA PHE A 267 -2.00 -13.84 13.30
C PHE A 267 -3.09 -12.92 13.87
N THR A 268 -2.71 -11.88 14.59
CA THR A 268 -3.64 -11.03 15.34
C THR A 268 -3.63 -9.58 14.89
N GLU A 269 -2.52 -9.08 14.32
CA GLU A 269 -2.39 -7.66 13.99
C GLU A 269 -2.77 -7.38 12.53
N PRO A 270 -3.77 -6.50 12.31
CA PRO A 270 -4.12 -6.08 10.97
C PRO A 270 -3.04 -5.19 10.34
N MET A 271 -3.08 -5.10 9.01
CA MET A 271 -2.30 -4.12 8.25
C MET A 271 -2.65 -2.70 8.73
N LYS A 272 -1.68 -1.77 8.75
CA LYS A 272 -1.94 -0.36 9.08
C LYS A 272 -2.54 0.40 7.89
N TYR A 273 -3.38 1.40 8.16
CA TYR A 273 -3.87 2.34 7.15
C TYR A 273 -2.74 2.96 6.32
N SER A 274 -1.67 3.43 6.99
CA SER A 274 -0.52 4.05 6.34
C SER A 274 0.13 3.11 5.31
N THR A 275 0.21 1.82 5.63
CA THR A 275 0.72 0.79 4.73
C THR A 275 -0.15 0.63 3.49
N TYR A 276 -1.47 0.59 3.66
CA TYR A 276 -2.39 0.51 2.53
C TYR A 276 -2.34 1.77 1.66
N ALA A 277 -2.33 2.95 2.26
CA ALA A 277 -2.22 4.23 1.55
C ALA A 277 -0.90 4.36 0.78
N PHE A 278 0.21 3.88 1.36
CA PHE A 278 1.51 3.81 0.69
C PHE A 278 1.45 2.94 -0.57
N TYR A 279 0.90 1.72 -0.48
CA TYR A 279 0.78 0.83 -1.64
C TYR A 279 -0.12 1.42 -2.72
N LEU A 280 -1.24 2.04 -2.35
CA LEU A 280 -2.14 2.66 -3.32
C LEU A 280 -1.49 3.84 -4.05
N ASN A 281 -0.80 4.71 -3.31
CA ASN A 281 -0.03 5.80 -3.90
C ASN A 281 1.01 5.24 -4.87
N ARG A 282 1.81 4.25 -4.43
CA ARG A 282 2.83 3.61 -5.26
C ARG A 282 2.27 3.04 -6.57
N ILE A 283 1.09 2.43 -6.57
CA ILE A 283 0.44 1.97 -7.80
C ILE A 283 0.19 3.14 -8.76
N GLY A 284 -0.31 4.27 -8.27
CA GLY A 284 -0.49 5.48 -9.08
C GLY A 284 0.82 5.98 -9.71
N TRP A 285 1.92 5.98 -8.94
CA TRP A 285 3.25 6.32 -9.46
C TRP A 285 3.76 5.32 -10.51
N ASP A 286 3.59 4.03 -10.26
CA ASP A 286 4.04 2.98 -11.17
C ASP A 286 3.19 2.98 -12.48
N LEU A 287 1.99 3.57 -12.47
CA LEU A 287 1.15 3.83 -13.66
C LEU A 287 1.42 5.20 -14.33
N GLY A 288 2.37 5.97 -13.82
CA GLY A 288 2.68 7.32 -14.30
C GLY A 288 1.51 8.30 -14.19
N SER A 289 0.64 8.10 -13.19
CA SER A 289 -0.54 8.95 -13.00
C SER A 289 -0.15 10.39 -12.69
N ASP A 290 -0.88 11.34 -13.27
CA ASP A 290 -0.73 12.77 -12.98
C ASP A 290 -1.00 13.09 -11.51
N ASP A 291 -1.98 12.40 -10.93
CA ASP A 291 -2.48 12.63 -9.58
C ASP A 291 -2.10 11.49 -8.63
N LYS A 292 -1.90 11.81 -7.36
CA LYS A 292 -1.73 10.80 -6.30
C LYS A 292 -2.99 9.95 -6.17
N TRP A 293 -2.82 8.63 -6.25
CA TRP A 293 -3.91 7.71 -5.97
C TRP A 293 -4.18 7.62 -4.48
N THR A 294 -5.41 7.95 -4.10
CA THR A 294 -5.90 7.85 -2.73
C THR A 294 -7.09 6.92 -2.65
N THR A 295 -7.41 6.50 -1.43
CA THR A 295 -8.56 5.64 -1.16
C THR A 295 -9.88 6.32 -1.52
N TYR A 296 -9.87 7.67 -1.54
CA TYR A 296 -10.97 8.49 -1.98
C TYR A 296 -11.22 8.39 -3.49
N CYS A 297 -10.17 8.21 -4.30
CA CYS A 297 -10.31 7.97 -5.75
C CYS A 297 -11.15 6.72 -6.03
N LEU A 298 -10.93 5.63 -5.29
CA LEU A 298 -11.68 4.38 -5.46
C LEU A 298 -13.15 4.53 -4.99
N ARG A 299 -13.37 5.27 -3.89
CA ARG A 299 -14.74 5.56 -3.40
C ARG A 299 -15.52 6.42 -4.40
N ARG A 300 -14.92 7.48 -4.92
CA ARG A 300 -15.52 8.32 -5.97
C ARG A 300 -15.80 7.54 -7.24
N GLY A 301 -14.85 6.71 -7.68
CA GLY A 301 -15.04 5.85 -8.84
C GLY A 301 -16.24 4.91 -8.69
N ASN A 302 -16.41 4.29 -7.52
CA ASN A 302 -17.59 3.47 -7.23
C ASN A 302 -18.89 4.28 -7.23
N ALA A 303 -18.91 5.42 -6.53
CA ALA A 303 -20.10 6.28 -6.49
C ALA A 303 -20.53 6.70 -7.89
N ASN A 304 -19.59 7.18 -8.71
CA ASN A 304 -19.85 7.59 -10.10
C ASN A 304 -20.35 6.43 -10.98
N ALA A 305 -19.90 5.20 -10.73
CA ALA A 305 -20.37 4.01 -11.47
C ALA A 305 -21.81 3.59 -11.07
N LEU A 306 -22.28 3.99 -9.89
CA LEU A 306 -23.63 3.70 -9.41
C LEU A 306 -24.62 4.82 -9.71
N LEU A 307 -24.15 6.08 -9.78
CA LEU A 307 -24.98 7.24 -10.12
C LEU A 307 -25.66 7.02 -11.49
N GLY A 308 -26.99 7.16 -11.51
CA GLY A 308 -27.81 6.94 -12.70
C GLY A 308 -28.12 5.46 -13.01
N MET A 309 -27.46 4.50 -12.34
CA MET A 309 -27.68 3.06 -12.53
C MET A 309 -28.45 2.41 -11.37
N ALA A 310 -28.23 2.90 -10.14
CA ALA A 310 -28.91 2.43 -8.94
C ALA A 310 -29.82 3.54 -8.36
N PRO A 311 -30.91 3.19 -7.66
CA PRO A 311 -31.71 4.17 -6.93
C PRO A 311 -30.86 4.92 -5.88
N ASP A 312 -31.12 6.20 -5.67
CA ASP A 312 -30.36 7.06 -4.74
C ASP A 312 -30.26 6.45 -3.33
N ALA A 313 -31.33 5.84 -2.82
CA ALA A 313 -31.33 5.16 -1.52
C ALA A 313 -30.30 4.01 -1.44
N VAL A 314 -30.02 3.31 -2.55
CA VAL A 314 -28.98 2.29 -2.62
C VAL A 314 -27.60 2.93 -2.66
N VAL A 315 -27.43 4.02 -3.43
CA VAL A 315 -26.17 4.78 -3.47
C VAL A 315 -25.81 5.32 -2.10
N ASP A 316 -26.78 5.89 -1.38
CA ASP A 316 -26.62 6.39 -0.02
C ASP A 316 -26.31 5.27 0.98
N GLN A 317 -26.91 4.09 0.83
CA GLN A 317 -26.58 2.91 1.63
C GLN A 317 -25.14 2.43 1.40
N VAL A 318 -24.67 2.41 0.15
CA VAL A 318 -23.30 2.02 -0.22
C VAL A 318 -22.30 3.04 0.33
N MET A 319 -22.56 4.32 0.11
CA MET A 319 -21.69 5.41 0.54
C MET A 319 -21.76 5.67 2.05
N ARG A 320 -22.80 5.17 2.70
CA ARG A 320 -23.20 5.41 4.09
C ARG A 320 -23.34 6.91 4.38
N HIS A 321 -24.03 7.60 3.48
CA HIS A 321 -24.35 9.01 3.65
C HIS A 321 -25.78 9.19 4.16
N ASP A 322 -26.00 10.31 4.83
CA ASP A 322 -27.34 10.76 5.13
C ASP A 322 -27.88 11.50 3.90
N PRO A 323 -28.98 11.04 3.27
CA PRO A 323 -29.57 11.68 2.10
C PRO A 323 -29.83 13.17 2.32
N MET A 324 -30.10 13.59 3.56
CA MET A 324 -30.44 14.97 3.90
C MET A 324 -29.24 15.92 3.95
N THR A 325 -28.01 15.41 3.91
CA THR A 325 -26.80 16.22 4.09
C THR A 325 -26.17 16.71 2.79
N GLY A 326 -26.63 16.24 1.63
CA GLY A 326 -26.02 16.57 0.33
C GLY A 326 -24.56 16.10 0.19
N CYS A 327 -24.06 15.26 1.10
CA CYS A 327 -22.65 14.86 1.17
C CYS A 327 -22.17 14.17 -0.12
N LEU A 328 -23.05 13.40 -0.77
CA LEU A 328 -22.77 12.77 -2.05
C LEU A 328 -22.47 13.81 -3.13
N ALA A 329 -23.33 14.82 -3.26
CA ALA A 329 -23.17 15.89 -4.24
C ALA A 329 -21.93 16.73 -3.94
N ASN A 330 -21.72 17.12 -2.68
CA ASN A 330 -20.65 18.06 -2.33
C ASN A 330 -19.25 17.46 -2.37
N ALA A 331 -19.10 16.19 -1.97
CA ALA A 331 -17.77 15.60 -1.82
C ALA A 331 -17.39 14.70 -3.00
N TYR A 332 -18.36 13.93 -3.55
CA TYR A 332 -18.05 12.82 -4.45
C TYR A 332 -18.39 13.08 -5.92
N LEU A 333 -19.14 14.14 -6.24
CA LEU A 333 -19.29 14.55 -7.63
C LEU A 333 -17.92 14.86 -8.21
N ASN A 334 -17.71 14.37 -9.43
CA ASN A 334 -16.50 14.69 -10.17
C ASN A 334 -16.51 16.19 -10.51
N GLN A 335 -15.36 16.86 -10.33
CA GLN A 335 -15.17 18.22 -10.82
C GLN A 335 -15.36 18.29 -12.34
N ARG A 336 -15.03 17.21 -13.05
CA ARG A 336 -15.36 17.06 -14.47
C ARG A 336 -16.80 16.58 -14.59
N VAL A 337 -17.62 17.40 -15.22
CA VAL A 337 -19.01 17.07 -15.51
C VAL A 337 -19.04 15.87 -16.45
N GLY A 338 -19.56 14.73 -15.95
CA GLY A 338 -19.69 13.48 -16.71
C GLY A 338 -20.84 13.47 -17.71
N PHE A 339 -21.23 14.63 -18.21
CA PHE A 339 -22.37 14.84 -19.10
C PHE A 339 -21.97 15.86 -20.16
N ASN A 340 -22.30 15.57 -21.41
CA ASN A 340 -21.99 16.46 -22.53
C ASN A 340 -22.95 17.65 -22.53
N THR A 341 -22.58 18.69 -21.78
CA THR A 341 -23.36 19.92 -21.67
C THR A 341 -23.42 20.71 -22.97
N GLN A 342 -22.41 20.56 -23.85
CA GLN A 342 -22.39 21.22 -25.14
C GLN A 342 -23.48 20.66 -26.05
N ASP A 343 -23.53 19.35 -26.25
CA ASP A 343 -24.54 18.73 -27.11
C ASP A 343 -25.94 18.90 -26.52
N ALA A 344 -26.08 18.81 -25.20
CA ALA A 344 -27.36 19.11 -24.53
C ALA A 344 -27.84 20.54 -24.80
N TYR A 345 -26.94 21.53 -24.76
CA TYR A 345 -27.27 22.92 -25.07
C TYR A 345 -27.60 23.13 -26.55
N LEU A 346 -26.94 22.39 -27.44
CA LEU A 346 -27.17 22.43 -28.89
C LEU A 346 -28.35 21.57 -29.34
N GLU A 347 -29.16 21.05 -28.40
CA GLU A 347 -30.29 20.15 -28.66
C GLU A 347 -29.90 18.90 -29.47
N ARG A 348 -28.66 18.46 -29.30
CA ARG A 348 -28.12 17.19 -29.82
C ARG A 348 -28.18 16.12 -28.75
N ASP A 349 -28.04 14.86 -29.17
CA ASP A 349 -28.06 13.72 -28.25
C ASP A 349 -26.78 13.69 -27.38
N PRO A 350 -26.88 13.96 -26.06
CA PRO A 350 -25.73 13.96 -25.16
C PRO A 350 -25.38 12.55 -24.66
N THR A 351 -26.17 11.53 -25.02
CA THR A 351 -26.02 10.16 -24.48
C THR A 351 -24.99 9.32 -25.23
N ALA A 352 -24.59 9.73 -26.43
CA ALA A 352 -23.63 9.05 -27.30
C ALA A 352 -22.16 9.43 -27.04
N ASP A 353 -21.80 9.73 -25.79
CA ASP A 353 -20.51 10.36 -25.51
C ASP A 353 -19.51 9.47 -24.73
N ASP A 354 -18.91 8.51 -25.45
CA ASP A 354 -17.76 7.76 -24.94
C ASP A 354 -16.52 8.65 -24.70
N LEU A 355 -16.45 9.83 -25.33
CA LEU A 355 -15.38 10.80 -25.15
C LEU A 355 -15.47 11.48 -23.77
N THR A 356 -16.64 11.97 -23.36
CA THR A 356 -16.87 12.50 -22.00
C THR A 356 -16.58 11.44 -20.94
N LYS A 357 -16.96 10.18 -21.18
CA LYS A 357 -16.58 9.07 -20.28
C LYS A 357 -15.05 8.89 -20.22
N ALA A 358 -14.35 8.96 -21.35
CA ALA A 358 -12.89 8.86 -21.39
C ALA A 358 -12.21 10.00 -20.60
N PHE A 359 -12.68 11.25 -20.72
CA PHE A 359 -12.13 12.41 -20.00
C PHE A 359 -12.44 12.42 -18.50
N THR A 360 -13.52 11.76 -18.08
CA THR A 360 -13.89 11.66 -16.67
C THR A 360 -13.20 10.50 -15.94
N HIS A 361 -12.69 9.51 -16.68
CA HIS A 361 -11.89 8.41 -16.14
C HIS A 361 -10.44 8.81 -15.84
N MET A 362 -9.87 8.25 -14.76
CA MET A 362 -8.47 8.49 -14.38
C MET A 362 -7.45 7.89 -15.36
N SER A 363 -7.85 6.91 -16.17
CA SER A 363 -6.96 6.19 -17.10
C SER A 363 -6.35 7.08 -18.16
N ILE A 364 -7.07 8.12 -18.63
CA ILE A 364 -6.55 9.08 -19.63
C ILE A 364 -5.35 9.89 -19.11
N ARG A 365 -5.17 9.94 -17.78
CA ARG A 365 -4.07 10.64 -17.10
C ARG A 365 -3.03 9.70 -16.50
N CYS A 366 -3.02 8.45 -16.95
CA CYS A 366 -1.99 7.50 -16.60
C CYS A 366 -1.15 7.28 -17.84
N ASN A 367 0.13 7.65 -17.77
CA ASN A 367 1.09 7.33 -18.82
C ASN A 367 2.26 6.54 -18.21
N PRO A 368 2.28 5.21 -18.39
CA PRO A 368 3.34 4.35 -17.84
C PRO A 368 4.76 4.67 -18.33
N GLU A 369 4.92 5.40 -19.44
CA GLU A 369 6.23 5.82 -19.93
C GLU A 369 6.86 6.94 -19.10
N VAL A 370 6.06 7.66 -18.30
CA VAL A 370 6.56 8.72 -17.42
C VAL A 370 7.46 8.09 -16.35
N PRO A 371 8.75 8.47 -16.27
CA PRO A 371 9.67 7.88 -15.31
C PRO A 371 9.21 8.13 -13.87
N ARG A 372 9.31 7.10 -13.04
CA ARG A 372 8.93 7.18 -11.62
C ARG A 372 9.72 8.23 -10.84
N GLU A 373 11.00 8.36 -11.14
CA GLU A 373 11.91 9.35 -10.55
C GLU A 373 12.70 10.04 -11.66
N ILE A 374 13.16 11.28 -11.40
CA ILE A 374 14.11 11.93 -12.31
C ILE A 374 15.35 11.04 -12.49
N PRO A 375 15.78 10.77 -13.74
CA PRO A 375 17.00 10.01 -13.98
C PRO A 375 18.22 10.68 -13.32
N ALA A 376 19.11 9.89 -12.72
CA ALA A 376 20.28 10.44 -12.03
C ALA A 376 21.16 11.32 -12.92
N ALA A 377 21.26 10.99 -14.21
CA ALA A 377 21.98 11.81 -15.19
C ALA A 377 21.37 13.20 -15.39
N GLU A 378 20.03 13.31 -15.33
CA GLU A 378 19.33 14.60 -15.44
C GLU A 378 19.42 15.38 -14.13
N LEU A 379 19.26 14.70 -12.99
CA LEU A 379 19.41 15.32 -11.67
C LEU A 379 20.80 15.92 -11.46
N ASN A 380 21.86 15.22 -11.91
CA ASN A 380 23.24 15.68 -11.78
C ASN A 380 23.58 16.92 -12.62
N LYS A 381 22.75 17.28 -13.62
CA LYS A 381 22.91 18.52 -14.39
C LYS A 381 22.40 19.75 -13.64
N LEU A 382 21.55 19.53 -12.63
CA LEU A 382 20.96 20.60 -11.85
C LEU A 382 21.94 21.10 -10.78
N PRO A 383 21.94 22.41 -10.47
CA PRO A 383 22.68 22.89 -9.30
C PRO A 383 22.14 22.19 -8.04
N PRO A 384 23.02 21.80 -7.11
CA PRO A 384 22.58 21.22 -5.84
C PRO A 384 21.82 22.26 -5.02
N ASP A 385 20.88 21.78 -4.22
CA ASP A 385 20.12 22.61 -3.30
C ASP A 385 21.05 23.38 -2.33
N PRO A 386 20.91 24.72 -2.21
CA PRO A 386 21.78 25.53 -1.35
C PRO A 386 21.80 25.06 0.11
N ASP A 387 20.63 24.68 0.65
CA ASP A 387 20.50 24.23 2.04
C ASP A 387 21.16 22.86 2.22
N ALA A 388 21.01 21.96 1.24
CA ALA A 388 21.73 20.68 1.24
C ALA A 388 23.26 20.87 1.21
N VAL A 389 23.76 21.87 0.47
CA VAL A 389 25.19 22.20 0.42
C VAL A 389 25.69 22.75 1.75
N GLU A 390 24.92 23.61 2.41
CA GLU A 390 25.24 24.14 3.73
C GLU A 390 25.27 23.03 4.78
N LEU A 391 24.21 22.22 4.86
CA LEU A 391 24.14 21.07 5.76
C LEU A 391 25.26 20.05 5.48
N ALA A 392 25.66 19.86 4.23
CA ALA A 392 26.81 19.01 3.89
C ALA A 392 28.13 19.55 4.44
N LYS A 393 28.33 20.89 4.42
CA LYS A 393 29.51 21.53 5.02
C LYS A 393 29.48 21.38 6.54
N GLU A 394 28.35 21.65 7.19
CA GLU A 394 28.19 21.50 8.64
C GLU A 394 28.41 20.05 9.09
N THR A 395 27.78 19.09 8.42
CA THR A 395 27.97 17.66 8.66
C THR A 395 29.44 17.26 8.53
N LYS A 396 30.15 17.82 7.54
CA LYS A 396 31.57 17.54 7.35
C LYS A 396 32.40 18.13 8.49
N LEU A 397 32.16 19.37 8.88
CA LEU A 397 32.86 20.05 9.97
C LEU A 397 32.66 19.31 11.30
N GLU A 398 31.42 18.94 11.62
CA GLU A 398 31.11 18.22 12.85
C GLU A 398 31.75 16.82 12.85
N SER A 399 31.76 16.12 11.70
CA SER A 399 32.48 14.84 11.58
C SER A 399 33.98 14.95 11.84
N ILE A 400 34.59 16.09 11.50
CA ILE A 400 36.02 16.35 11.71
C ILE A 400 36.25 16.63 13.19
N ARG A 401 35.43 17.51 13.79
CA ARG A 401 35.46 17.83 15.22
C ARG A 401 35.36 16.59 16.09
N LEU A 402 34.37 15.72 15.84
CA LEU A 402 34.20 14.48 16.61
C LEU A 402 35.37 13.51 16.46
N ARG A 403 35.97 13.42 15.27
CA ARG A 403 37.17 12.60 15.06
C ARG A 403 38.41 13.17 15.74
N GLN A 404 38.53 14.50 15.82
CA GLN A 404 39.63 15.14 16.53
C GLN A 404 39.53 14.95 18.05
N LEU A 405 38.32 15.05 18.61
CA LEU A 405 38.10 14.92 20.05
C LEU A 405 38.16 13.47 20.56
N TYR A 406 37.63 12.51 19.78
CA TYR A 406 37.42 11.13 20.26
C TYR A 406 38.10 10.06 19.41
N GLY A 407 38.85 10.44 18.36
CA GLY A 407 39.45 9.54 17.37
C GLY A 407 38.42 8.94 16.39
N PHE A 408 37.38 8.28 16.92
CA PHE A 408 36.28 7.73 16.13
C PHE A 408 34.94 8.29 16.59
N ILE A 409 34.05 8.60 15.65
CA ILE A 409 32.69 9.11 15.92
C ILE A 409 31.92 8.17 16.86
N LYS A 410 32.11 6.84 16.72
CA LYS A 410 31.48 5.84 17.60
C LYS A 410 31.86 5.94 19.08
N LEU A 411 33.00 6.57 19.39
CA LEU A 411 33.50 6.78 20.76
C LEU A 411 33.03 8.10 21.37
N ALA A 412 32.37 8.96 20.59
CA ALA A 412 31.85 10.23 21.08
C ALA A 412 30.67 10.03 22.07
N PRO A 413 30.45 10.99 23.00
CA PRO A 413 29.31 10.99 23.91
C PRO A 413 28.00 10.82 23.16
N LYS A 414 27.03 10.14 23.79
CA LYS A 414 25.73 9.82 23.18
C LYS A 414 25.05 11.06 22.57
N LYS A 415 25.01 12.17 23.33
CA LYS A 415 24.40 13.44 22.91
C LYS A 415 25.03 14.03 21.64
N GLU A 416 26.35 13.95 21.51
CA GLU A 416 27.06 14.46 20.33
C GLU A 416 26.87 13.54 19.11
N ARG A 417 26.78 12.23 19.33
CA ARG A 417 26.42 11.27 18.27
C ARG A 417 24.99 11.46 17.78
N GLU A 418 24.07 11.75 18.68
CA GLU A 418 22.66 12.05 18.34
C GLU A 418 22.56 13.34 17.54
N SER A 419 23.19 14.43 17.98
CA SER A 419 23.22 15.69 17.23
C SER A 419 23.87 15.54 15.84
N TYR A 420 24.96 14.77 15.74
CA TYR A 420 25.56 14.47 14.44
C TYR A 420 24.64 13.64 13.55
N LYS A 421 23.88 12.70 14.13
CA LYS A 421 22.90 11.90 13.40
C LYS A 421 21.72 12.75 12.93
N GLU A 422 21.22 13.66 13.77
CA GLU A 422 20.16 14.62 13.42
C GLU A 422 20.57 15.48 12.21
N LEU A 423 21.80 16.04 12.21
CA LEU A 423 22.34 16.77 11.06
C LEU A 423 22.41 15.91 9.79
N GLN A 424 22.78 14.63 9.91
CA GLN A 424 22.78 13.70 8.78
C GLN A 424 21.37 13.36 8.29
N ASP A 425 20.39 13.27 9.19
CA ASP A 425 18.99 13.02 8.87
C ASP A 425 18.38 14.24 8.19
N GLU A 426 18.65 15.44 8.69
CA GLU A 426 18.21 16.71 8.10
C GLU A 426 18.76 16.89 6.68
N ARG A 427 20.07 16.70 6.47
CA ARG A 427 20.68 16.74 5.12
C ARG A 427 19.99 15.76 4.17
N ARG A 428 19.78 14.51 4.60
CA ARG A 428 19.09 13.49 3.79
C ARG A 428 17.65 13.88 3.47
N ASN A 429 16.96 14.51 4.41
CA ASN A 429 15.60 14.98 4.22
C ASN A 429 15.53 16.11 3.20
N VAL A 430 16.44 17.10 3.28
CA VAL A 430 16.52 18.20 2.30
C VAL A 430 16.88 17.67 0.90
N GLU A 431 17.89 16.80 0.78
CA GLU A 431 18.25 16.15 -0.49
C GLU A 431 17.06 15.37 -1.09
N LYS A 432 16.29 14.67 -0.25
CA LYS A 432 15.09 13.94 -0.66
C LYS A 432 13.99 14.90 -1.15
N ILE A 433 13.69 15.95 -0.40
CA ILE A 433 12.68 16.96 -0.77
C ILE A 433 13.05 17.60 -2.11
N PHE A 434 14.31 17.99 -2.28
CA PHE A 434 14.80 18.55 -3.53
C PHE A 434 14.62 17.56 -4.70
N LYS A 435 15.04 16.30 -4.51
CA LYS A 435 14.87 15.27 -5.53
C LYS A 435 13.40 15.01 -5.87
N ASP A 436 12.52 14.97 -4.88
CA ASP A 436 11.08 14.75 -5.06
C ASP A 436 10.45 15.94 -5.82
N HIS A 437 10.85 17.17 -5.50
CA HIS A 437 10.43 18.37 -6.21
C HIS A 437 10.89 18.34 -7.68
N MET A 438 12.18 18.09 -7.92
CA MET A 438 12.73 18.02 -9.28
C MET A 438 12.17 16.86 -10.09
N THR A 439 11.78 15.76 -9.42
CA THR A 439 11.06 14.65 -10.07
C THR A 439 9.72 15.13 -10.62
N LYS A 440 8.93 15.89 -9.85
CA LYS A 440 7.64 16.42 -10.33
C LYS A 440 7.82 17.33 -11.55
N VAL A 441 8.76 18.27 -11.47
CA VAL A 441 9.09 19.19 -12.58
C VAL A 441 9.50 18.40 -13.82
N TYR A 442 10.38 17.41 -13.65
CA TYR A 442 10.83 16.56 -14.76
C TYR A 442 9.68 15.78 -15.39
N GLN A 443 8.80 15.19 -14.58
CA GLN A 443 7.65 14.42 -15.07
C GLN A 443 6.66 15.30 -15.85
N GLU A 444 6.39 16.51 -15.37
CA GLU A 444 5.53 17.46 -16.09
C GLU A 444 6.13 17.89 -17.42
N ALA A 445 7.43 18.24 -17.43
CA ALA A 445 8.15 18.56 -18.66
C ALA A 445 8.19 17.36 -19.63
N TYR A 446 8.37 16.13 -19.11
CA TYR A 446 8.34 14.91 -19.89
C TYR A 446 6.98 14.69 -20.56
N ARG A 447 5.89 14.81 -19.80
CA ARG A 447 4.52 14.72 -20.34
C ARG A 447 4.30 15.75 -21.44
N ARG A 448 4.69 17.00 -21.21
CA ARG A 448 4.56 18.07 -22.21
C ARG A 448 5.33 17.76 -23.50
N ARG A 449 6.57 17.27 -23.40
CA ARG A 449 7.36 16.85 -24.58
C ARG A 449 6.66 15.75 -25.36
N MET A 450 6.20 14.70 -24.68
CA MET A 450 5.48 13.59 -25.34
C MET A 450 4.24 14.06 -26.11
N HIS A 451 3.45 14.96 -25.50
CA HIS A 451 2.25 15.50 -26.16
C HIS A 451 2.63 16.37 -27.37
N ASN A 452 3.67 17.21 -27.24
CA ASN A 452 4.15 18.03 -28.34
C ASN A 452 4.72 17.18 -29.49
N GLU A 453 5.50 16.15 -29.18
CA GLU A 453 6.05 15.21 -30.16
C GLU A 453 4.94 14.48 -30.92
N GLU A 454 3.86 14.10 -30.23
CA GLU A 454 2.68 13.52 -30.89
C GLU A 454 2.01 14.53 -31.83
N LEU A 455 1.86 15.79 -31.40
CA LEU A 455 1.30 16.87 -32.23
C LEU A 455 2.17 17.17 -33.46
N GLU A 456 3.49 17.15 -33.35
CA GLU A 456 4.43 17.38 -34.44
C GLU A 456 4.38 16.29 -35.52
N LYS A 457 3.99 15.05 -35.17
CA LYS A 457 3.78 13.94 -36.10
C LYS A 457 2.48 14.05 -36.90
N GLN A 458 1.43 14.67 -36.34
CA GLN A 458 0.13 14.78 -37.00
C GLN A 458 0.16 15.42 -38.39
N PRO A 459 0.81 16.58 -38.63
CA PRO A 459 0.88 17.18 -39.97
C PRO A 459 1.67 16.30 -40.96
N ARG A 460 2.57 15.46 -40.46
CA ARG A 460 3.34 14.50 -41.27
C ARG A 460 2.57 13.21 -41.58
N ARG A 461 1.38 13.04 -40.97
CA ARG A 461 0.57 11.81 -41.02
C ARG A 461 1.35 10.57 -40.56
N GLU A 462 2.33 10.79 -39.70
CA GLU A 462 3.09 9.72 -39.07
C GLU A 462 2.28 9.22 -37.88
N ARG A 463 2.03 7.92 -37.82
CA ARG A 463 1.43 7.30 -36.64
C ARG A 463 2.53 6.96 -35.66
N SER A 464 2.33 7.33 -34.40
CA SER A 464 3.11 6.73 -33.32
C SER A 464 2.88 5.21 -33.32
N LYS A 465 3.96 4.47 -33.09
CA LYS A 465 3.85 3.05 -32.78
C LYS A 465 3.17 2.93 -31.43
N ASP A 466 2.33 1.92 -31.26
CA ASP A 466 1.84 1.55 -29.95
C ASP A 466 3.04 1.36 -29.03
N ALA A 467 2.98 1.95 -27.83
CA ALA A 467 4.04 1.81 -26.85
C ALA A 467 4.29 0.32 -26.60
N ASP A 468 5.55 -0.11 -26.70
CA ASP A 468 5.92 -1.48 -26.37
C ASP A 468 5.47 -1.77 -24.93
N GLU A 469 4.74 -2.87 -24.74
CA GLU A 469 4.22 -3.25 -23.43
C GLU A 469 5.40 -3.36 -22.45
N LEU A 470 5.44 -2.48 -21.45
CA LEU A 470 6.50 -2.44 -20.44
C LEU A 470 6.55 -3.79 -19.71
N THR A 471 7.42 -4.68 -20.18
CA THR A 471 7.47 -6.04 -19.68
C THR A 471 8.24 -6.03 -18.36
N VAL A 472 7.50 -6.12 -17.25
CA VAL A 472 8.10 -6.21 -15.92
C VAL A 472 8.62 -7.64 -15.70
N GLU A 473 9.94 -7.80 -15.62
CA GLU A 473 10.54 -9.10 -15.29
C GLU A 473 10.52 -9.36 -13.77
N HIS A 474 9.75 -10.37 -13.36
CA HIS A 474 9.70 -10.82 -11.97
C HIS A 474 10.73 -11.92 -11.70
N HIS A 475 11.41 -11.85 -10.54
CA HIS A 475 12.45 -12.83 -10.19
C HIS A 475 11.82 -14.14 -9.68
N LEU A 476 10.69 -14.03 -8.96
CA LEU A 476 9.94 -15.20 -8.53
C LEU A 476 9.20 -15.85 -9.70
N GLU A 477 9.38 -17.16 -9.86
CA GLU A 477 8.70 -17.94 -10.89
C GLU A 477 7.18 -17.94 -10.67
N GLU A 478 6.72 -18.08 -9.43
CA GLU A 478 5.31 -18.02 -9.08
C GLU A 478 4.67 -16.69 -9.47
N ARG A 479 5.44 -15.59 -9.37
CA ARG A 479 4.98 -14.26 -9.75
C ARG A 479 4.88 -14.09 -11.26
N ARG A 480 5.85 -14.62 -12.03
CA ARG A 480 5.79 -14.65 -13.50
C ARG A 480 4.61 -15.48 -14.01
N LYS A 481 4.41 -16.68 -13.44
CA LYS A 481 3.26 -17.54 -13.76
C LYS A 481 1.94 -16.83 -13.44
N LEU A 482 1.84 -16.22 -12.26
CA LEU A 482 0.64 -15.51 -11.87
C LEU A 482 0.35 -14.34 -12.81
N GLN A 483 1.34 -13.52 -13.16
CA GLN A 483 1.20 -12.42 -14.11
C GLN A 483 0.61 -12.89 -15.45
N ALA A 484 1.16 -13.95 -16.04
CA ALA A 484 0.66 -14.50 -17.30
C ALA A 484 -0.82 -14.92 -17.22
N ILE A 485 -1.26 -15.44 -16.07
CA ILE A 485 -2.64 -15.88 -15.85
C ILE A 485 -3.58 -14.69 -15.60
N ILE A 486 -3.19 -13.73 -14.76
CA ILE A 486 -4.06 -12.63 -14.33
C ILE A 486 -4.13 -11.47 -15.33
N CYS A 487 -3.14 -11.37 -16.22
CA CYS A 487 -3.11 -10.41 -17.33
C CYS A 487 -3.75 -10.96 -18.61
N ASP A 488 -4.19 -12.23 -18.65
CA ASP A 488 -5.03 -12.74 -19.73
C ASP A 488 -6.47 -12.27 -19.53
N PHE A 489 -6.86 -11.25 -20.29
CA PHE A 489 -8.19 -10.64 -20.22
C PHE A 489 -9.25 -11.31 -21.10
N ARG A 490 -8.94 -12.41 -21.79
CA ARG A 490 -9.93 -13.11 -22.63
C ARG A 490 -11.10 -13.61 -21.79
N THR A 491 -12.31 -13.42 -22.28
CA THR A 491 -13.54 -13.87 -21.62
C THR A 491 -14.35 -14.85 -22.47
N GLU A 492 -14.03 -14.93 -23.75
CA GLU A 492 -14.63 -15.77 -24.78
C GLU A 492 -14.10 -17.23 -24.68
N LEU A 493 -13.96 -17.72 -23.45
CA LEU A 493 -13.48 -19.06 -23.14
C LEU A 493 -14.66 -19.93 -22.68
N SER A 494 -14.53 -21.23 -22.81
CA SER A 494 -15.53 -22.16 -22.25
C SER A 494 -15.60 -22.05 -20.73
N ALA A 495 -16.73 -22.44 -20.14
CA ALA A 495 -16.90 -22.42 -18.69
C ALA A 495 -15.84 -23.25 -17.95
N GLN A 496 -15.36 -24.34 -18.58
CA GLN A 496 -14.31 -25.20 -18.05
C GLN A 496 -12.94 -24.51 -18.08
N GLU A 497 -12.57 -23.87 -19.19
CA GLU A 497 -11.32 -23.11 -19.31
C GLU A 497 -11.28 -21.91 -18.35
N LEU A 498 -12.40 -21.22 -18.18
CA LEU A 498 -12.51 -20.14 -17.18
C LEU A 498 -12.30 -20.66 -15.75
N ALA A 499 -12.87 -21.83 -15.43
CA ALA A 499 -12.69 -22.47 -14.13
C ALA A 499 -11.24 -22.94 -13.93
N ASP A 500 -10.62 -23.54 -14.95
CA ASP A 500 -9.23 -24.01 -14.89
C ASP A 500 -8.25 -22.83 -14.73
N ARG A 501 -8.46 -21.73 -15.47
CA ARG A 501 -7.70 -20.49 -15.31
C ARG A 501 -7.78 -19.96 -13.89
N LYS A 502 -8.96 -20.02 -13.27
CA LYS A 502 -9.16 -19.60 -11.89
C LYS A 502 -8.49 -20.49 -10.87
N VAL A 503 -8.62 -21.80 -11.03
CA VAL A 503 -7.95 -22.78 -10.16
C VAL A 503 -6.45 -22.51 -10.17
N GLN A 504 -5.85 -22.42 -11.37
CA GLN A 504 -4.43 -22.11 -11.52
C GLN A 504 -4.05 -20.76 -10.90
N ALA A 505 -4.87 -19.72 -11.09
CA ALA A 505 -4.62 -18.41 -10.49
C ALA A 505 -4.65 -18.47 -8.95
N ILE A 506 -5.66 -19.12 -8.36
CA ILE A 506 -5.85 -19.20 -6.91
C ILE A 506 -4.72 -20.01 -6.27
N ASP A 507 -4.40 -21.19 -6.81
CA ASP A 507 -3.33 -22.04 -6.30
C ASP A 507 -1.97 -21.33 -6.42
N THR A 508 -1.72 -20.63 -7.53
CA THR A 508 -0.49 -19.84 -7.71
C THR A 508 -0.43 -18.65 -6.75
N MET A 509 -1.55 -17.96 -6.48
CA MET A 509 -1.63 -16.88 -5.48
C MET A 509 -1.36 -17.40 -4.06
N ALA A 510 -1.89 -18.57 -3.71
CA ALA A 510 -1.68 -19.21 -2.40
C ALA A 510 -0.21 -19.61 -2.23
N LEU A 511 0.40 -20.19 -3.29
CA LEU A 511 1.82 -20.53 -3.30
C LEU A 511 2.71 -19.28 -3.21
N LEU A 512 2.43 -18.25 -4.00
CA LEU A 512 3.17 -16.98 -3.98
C LEU A 512 3.13 -16.32 -2.60
N ALA A 513 2.02 -16.43 -1.87
CA ALA A 513 1.89 -15.93 -0.51
C ALA A 513 2.83 -16.62 0.50
N SER A 514 3.40 -17.77 0.14
CA SER A 514 4.41 -18.49 0.93
C SER A 514 5.84 -18.16 0.50
N ARG A 515 6.04 -17.35 -0.54
CA ARG A 515 7.36 -16.99 -1.07
C ARG A 515 7.81 -15.60 -0.64
N ARG A 516 9.12 -15.41 -0.62
CA ARG A 516 9.79 -14.13 -0.36
C ARG A 516 10.74 -13.80 -1.50
N GLU A 517 10.44 -12.69 -2.19
CA GLU A 517 11.34 -12.13 -3.20
C GLU A 517 12.46 -11.36 -2.51
N VAL A 518 13.72 -11.71 -2.80
CA VAL A 518 14.87 -10.93 -2.36
C VAL A 518 15.09 -9.84 -3.39
N ARG A 519 14.96 -8.58 -2.98
CA ARG A 519 15.27 -7.46 -3.88
C ARG A 519 16.76 -7.54 -4.26
N PRO A 520 17.11 -7.56 -5.55
CA PRO A 520 18.50 -7.45 -5.95
C PRO A 520 19.11 -6.16 -5.38
N PRO A 521 20.42 -6.14 -5.07
CA PRO A 521 21.11 -4.87 -4.85
C PRO A 521 20.87 -3.97 -6.06
N ALA A 522 20.64 -2.68 -5.84
CA ALA A 522 20.52 -1.71 -6.93
C ALA A 522 21.72 -1.88 -7.87
N PRO A 523 21.50 -1.95 -9.20
CA PRO A 523 22.60 -2.08 -10.15
C PRO A 523 23.55 -0.92 -9.91
N THR A 524 24.79 -1.25 -9.54
CA THR A 524 25.86 -0.26 -9.48
C THR A 524 26.12 0.20 -10.91
N PRO A 525 26.31 1.50 -11.17
CA PRO A 525 26.67 1.96 -12.52
C PRO A 525 27.96 1.25 -12.91
N ILE A 526 27.88 0.36 -13.91
CA ILE A 526 29.02 -0.38 -14.41
C ILE A 526 29.93 0.65 -15.09
N LYS A 527 30.97 1.10 -14.38
CA LYS A 527 32.14 1.70 -15.02
C LYS A 527 32.86 0.58 -15.76
N GLY A 528 32.79 0.61 -17.09
CA GLY A 528 33.76 0.08 -18.04
C GLY A 528 34.31 -1.34 -17.81
N SER A 529 33.82 -2.27 -18.63
CA SER A 529 34.52 -3.47 -19.14
C SER A 529 35.12 -4.48 -18.14
N ARG A 530 34.50 -5.66 -18.07
CA ARG A 530 34.99 -6.85 -18.80
C ARG A 530 33.86 -7.86 -18.88
N ALA A 531 33.58 -8.39 -20.07
CA ALA A 531 32.59 -9.44 -20.27
C ALA A 531 32.98 -10.66 -19.41
N SER A 532 32.27 -10.86 -18.31
CA SER A 532 32.28 -12.13 -17.59
C SER A 532 31.56 -13.14 -18.48
N ARG A 533 32.19 -14.30 -18.67
CA ARG A 533 31.60 -15.45 -19.36
C ARG A 533 30.21 -15.76 -18.76
N PRO A 534 29.25 -16.24 -19.56
CA PRO A 534 28.00 -16.75 -18.99
C PRO A 534 28.37 -17.86 -18.01
N ASP A 535 28.08 -17.65 -16.73
CA ASP A 535 28.05 -18.73 -15.75
C ASP A 535 27.02 -19.74 -16.28
N GLU A 536 27.44 -20.99 -16.47
CA GLU A 536 26.57 -22.09 -16.87
C GLU A 536 25.33 -22.10 -15.96
N GLU A 537 24.15 -22.04 -16.57
CA GLU A 537 22.91 -22.31 -15.86
C GLU A 537 23.05 -23.67 -15.16
N PRO A 538 22.88 -23.76 -13.83
CA PRO A 538 22.82 -25.05 -13.19
C PRO A 538 21.60 -25.78 -13.75
N ARG A 539 21.85 -26.94 -14.37
CA ARG A 539 20.85 -27.87 -14.88
C ARG A 539 19.65 -27.93 -13.92
N SER A 540 18.47 -27.73 -14.48
CA SER A 540 17.16 -27.88 -13.85
C SER A 540 16.90 -29.35 -13.46
N GLY A 541 17.54 -29.78 -12.38
CA GLY A 541 17.14 -30.94 -11.60
C GLY A 541 16.47 -30.48 -10.29
N PRO A 542 15.53 -31.25 -9.72
CA PRO A 542 15.01 -30.94 -8.40
C PRO A 542 16.14 -31.11 -7.38
N VAL A 543 16.76 -30.02 -6.93
CA VAL A 543 17.68 -30.05 -5.79
C VAL A 543 16.82 -30.19 -4.53
N THR A 544 16.41 -31.41 -4.24
CA THR A 544 15.62 -31.76 -3.05
C THR A 544 16.48 -31.90 -1.80
N ASP A 545 17.77 -32.18 -1.94
CA ASP A 545 18.65 -32.42 -0.80
C ASP A 545 19.55 -31.21 -0.50
N ILE A 546 19.17 -30.47 0.53
CA ILE A 546 20.08 -29.52 1.18
C ILE A 546 21.26 -30.32 1.77
N PRO A 547 22.51 -29.96 1.43
CA PRO A 547 23.68 -30.60 2.02
C PRO A 547 23.71 -30.38 3.54
N LEU A 548 23.94 -31.46 4.29
CA LEU A 548 24.08 -31.36 5.76
C LEU A 548 25.28 -30.48 6.14
N MET A 549 26.40 -30.67 5.44
CA MET A 549 27.59 -29.84 5.56
C MET A 549 27.48 -28.66 4.60
N LEU A 550 27.49 -27.45 5.16
CA LEU A 550 27.48 -26.22 4.39
C LEU A 550 28.90 -25.71 4.15
N ARG A 551 29.07 -24.89 3.11
CA ARG A 551 30.33 -24.17 2.89
C ARG A 551 30.46 -23.06 3.94
N ASP A 552 31.70 -22.75 4.30
CA ASP A 552 32.10 -21.69 5.24
C ASP A 552 31.52 -20.29 4.94
N ARG A 553 31.11 -20.04 3.70
CA ARG A 553 30.50 -18.80 3.22
C ARG A 553 29.00 -18.89 2.96
N GLN A 554 28.31 -19.93 3.46
CA GLN A 554 26.86 -20.07 3.34
C GLN A 554 26.17 -19.80 4.69
N CYS A 555 24.95 -19.25 4.63
CA CYS A 555 24.15 -18.97 5.81
C CYS A 555 23.13 -20.10 6.04
N ILE A 556 23.21 -20.77 7.20
CA ILE A 556 22.29 -21.86 7.58
C ILE A 556 20.82 -21.43 7.57
N TYR A 557 20.53 -20.21 8.02
CA TYR A 557 19.17 -19.67 8.07
C TYR A 557 18.62 -19.45 6.66
N CYS A 558 19.42 -18.92 5.73
CA CYS A 558 19.00 -18.74 4.34
C CYS A 558 18.83 -20.08 3.63
N VAL A 559 19.77 -21.00 3.79
CA VAL A 559 19.73 -22.34 3.18
C VAL A 559 18.46 -23.09 3.59
N SER A 560 18.11 -22.99 4.88
CA SER A 560 16.96 -23.68 5.47
C SER A 560 15.62 -22.95 5.27
N ASN A 561 15.61 -21.77 4.62
CA ASN A 561 14.39 -20.99 4.42
C ASN A 561 13.71 -21.35 3.09
N ASP A 562 12.63 -22.13 3.16
CA ASP A 562 11.82 -22.57 2.03
C ASP A 562 11.02 -21.45 1.33
N GLN A 563 10.87 -20.29 1.98
CA GLN A 563 10.25 -19.11 1.38
C GLN A 563 11.16 -18.47 0.31
N LEU A 564 12.46 -18.72 0.37
CA LEU A 564 13.43 -18.19 -0.60
C LEU A 564 13.55 -19.09 -1.84
N PRO A 565 13.80 -18.52 -3.03
CA PRO A 565 14.22 -19.30 -4.21
C PRO A 565 15.49 -20.12 -3.94
N ILE A 566 15.63 -21.28 -4.57
CA ILE A 566 16.80 -22.18 -4.39
C ILE A 566 18.13 -21.43 -4.60
N LYS A 567 18.19 -20.55 -5.60
CA LYS A 567 19.36 -19.70 -5.89
C LYS A 567 19.75 -18.82 -4.69
N ASP A 568 18.77 -18.22 -4.01
CA ASP A 568 19.01 -17.35 -2.86
C ASP A 568 19.30 -18.14 -1.59
N ARG A 569 18.68 -19.30 -1.42
CA ARG A 569 18.97 -20.24 -0.33
C ARG A 569 20.41 -20.70 -0.36
N MET A 570 20.91 -21.05 -1.55
CA MET A 570 22.25 -21.61 -1.74
C MET A 570 23.33 -20.54 -1.95
N ARG A 571 22.98 -19.24 -1.83
CA ARG A 571 23.90 -18.13 -2.06
C ARG A 571 25.15 -18.23 -1.18
N SER A 572 26.32 -18.10 -1.82
CA SER A 572 27.59 -17.95 -1.11
C SER A 572 27.95 -16.46 -0.99
N PHE A 573 28.37 -16.05 0.20
CA PHE A 573 28.90 -14.71 0.43
C PHE A 573 30.31 -14.58 -0.15
N LYS A 574 30.74 -13.35 -0.46
CA LYS A 574 32.11 -13.09 -0.95
C LYS A 574 33.17 -13.38 0.11
N ARG A 575 32.87 -13.06 1.38
CA ARG A 575 33.76 -13.20 2.54
C ARG A 575 33.01 -13.82 3.71
N VAL A 576 33.72 -14.58 4.54
CA VAL A 576 33.18 -15.15 5.79
C VAL A 576 32.69 -14.03 6.72
N SER A 577 33.42 -12.92 6.83
CA SER A 577 32.99 -11.77 7.64
C SER A 577 31.62 -11.22 7.22
N HIS A 578 31.34 -11.11 5.92
CA HIS A 578 30.04 -10.62 5.45
C HIS A 578 28.91 -11.63 5.70
N MET A 579 29.20 -12.93 5.62
CA MET A 579 28.25 -13.96 6.03
C MET A 579 27.94 -13.84 7.53
N MET A 580 28.97 -13.62 8.34
CA MET A 580 28.80 -13.44 9.79
C MET A 580 27.99 -12.20 10.14
N ASP A 581 28.32 -11.05 9.54
CA ASP A 581 27.58 -9.80 9.76
C ASP A 581 26.12 -9.95 9.31
N HIS A 582 25.87 -10.74 8.25
CA HIS A 582 24.51 -11.07 7.82
C HIS A 582 23.78 -11.96 8.84
N VAL A 583 24.44 -12.99 9.37
CA VAL A 583 23.87 -13.84 10.43
C VAL A 583 23.54 -13.02 11.68
N GLU A 584 24.46 -12.18 12.14
CA GLU A 584 24.26 -11.36 13.33
C GLU A 584 23.16 -10.32 13.13
N ASN A 585 23.20 -9.55 12.04
CA ASN A 585 22.28 -8.41 11.87
C ASN A 585 20.89 -8.81 11.38
N LEU A 586 20.76 -9.89 10.60
CA LEU A 586 19.48 -10.29 10.02
C LEU A 586 18.82 -11.47 10.71
N HIS A 587 19.59 -12.37 11.33
CA HIS A 587 19.04 -13.54 11.99
C HIS A 587 19.12 -13.37 13.52
N LEU A 588 20.32 -13.35 14.10
CA LEU A 588 20.49 -13.34 15.56
C LEU A 588 19.92 -12.09 16.25
N ARG A 589 19.99 -10.89 15.64
CA ARG A 589 19.44 -9.64 16.21
C ARG A 589 17.95 -9.75 16.57
N TYR A 590 17.20 -10.56 15.83
CA TYR A 590 15.76 -10.72 16.02
C TYR A 590 15.39 -12.05 16.68
N GLU A 591 16.39 -12.91 16.93
CA GLU A 591 16.19 -14.14 17.69
C GLU A 591 15.89 -13.71 19.13
N THR A 592 14.62 -13.81 19.51
CA THR A 592 14.17 -13.46 20.86
C THR A 592 15.12 -14.12 21.84
N ILE A 593 15.55 -13.39 22.88
CA ILE A 593 16.30 -13.93 24.02
C ILE A 593 15.34 -14.84 24.81
N GLY A 594 14.85 -15.89 24.16
CA GLY A 594 14.17 -17.01 24.76
C GLY A 594 15.21 -18.04 25.20
N PRO A 595 14.82 -19.00 26.04
CA PRO A 595 15.77 -19.94 26.64
C PRO A 595 16.37 -20.97 25.65
N ARG A 596 16.02 -20.94 24.35
CA ARG A 596 16.32 -22.01 23.39
C ARG A 596 16.51 -21.51 21.95
N PHE A 597 17.43 -22.14 21.23
CA PHE A 597 17.74 -21.97 19.81
C PHE A 597 17.28 -23.20 19.01
N LEU A 598 16.99 -23.03 17.71
CA LEU A 598 16.50 -24.12 16.85
C LEU A 598 17.28 -24.21 15.54
N CYS A 599 17.82 -25.41 15.26
CA CYS A 599 18.37 -25.70 13.93
C CYS A 599 17.24 -26.04 12.96
N ARG A 600 17.09 -25.24 11.91
CA ARG A 600 16.00 -25.38 10.93
C ARG A 600 16.35 -26.22 9.72
N HIS A 601 17.54 -26.83 9.71
CA HIS A 601 17.94 -27.72 8.63
C HIS A 601 16.98 -28.92 8.56
N PRO A 602 16.48 -29.35 7.38
CA PRO A 602 15.53 -30.46 7.27
C PRO A 602 16.02 -31.75 7.95
N LYS A 603 17.32 -32.04 7.82
CA LYS A 603 17.98 -33.19 8.47
C LYS A 603 18.23 -33.00 9.96
N CYS A 604 17.98 -31.83 10.54
CA CYS A 604 18.06 -31.57 11.97
C CYS A 604 16.66 -31.31 12.58
N LYS A 605 15.59 -31.29 11.77
CA LYS A 605 14.22 -31.02 12.23
C LYS A 605 13.72 -32.07 13.24
N HIS A 606 14.16 -33.31 13.08
CA HIS A 606 13.87 -34.41 14.01
C HIS A 606 14.68 -34.34 15.31
N LEU A 607 15.77 -33.57 15.31
CA LEU A 607 16.63 -33.40 16.49
C LEU A 607 16.04 -32.40 17.49
N GLY A 608 14.84 -31.83 17.29
CA GLY A 608 14.13 -31.10 18.35
C GLY A 608 14.91 -30.00 19.11
N ASP A 609 14.37 -29.60 20.25
CA ASP A 609 14.74 -28.38 21.02
C ASP A 609 15.99 -28.53 21.92
N PHE A 610 17.08 -29.16 21.45
CA PHE A 610 18.26 -29.43 22.31
C PHE A 610 19.23 -28.26 22.49
N LEU A 611 19.09 -27.16 21.74
CA LEU A 611 20.07 -26.05 21.76
C LEU A 611 19.65 -25.03 22.82
N THR A 612 20.01 -25.28 24.07
CA THR A 612 19.61 -24.48 25.24
C THR A 612 20.35 -23.15 25.42
N SER A 613 21.34 -22.86 24.57
CA SER A 613 22.09 -21.60 24.60
C SER A 613 22.61 -21.24 23.22
N LEU A 614 22.99 -19.96 23.04
CA LEU A 614 23.62 -19.49 21.81
C LEU A 614 24.92 -20.25 21.53
N ASP A 615 25.69 -20.58 22.57
CA ASP A 615 26.93 -21.35 22.42
C ASP A 615 26.66 -22.79 22.01
N HIS A 616 25.60 -23.42 22.53
CA HIS A 616 25.17 -24.75 22.07
C HIS A 616 24.76 -24.71 20.60
N PHE A 617 24.05 -23.67 20.17
CA PHE A 617 23.72 -23.45 18.76
C PHE A 617 24.97 -23.27 17.89
N LYS A 618 25.90 -22.39 18.29
CA LYS A 618 27.17 -22.17 17.58
C LYS A 618 28.01 -23.45 17.47
N ASN A 619 28.08 -24.23 18.55
CA ASN A 619 28.76 -25.53 18.56
C ASN A 619 28.09 -26.52 17.60
N HIS A 620 26.76 -26.64 17.65
CA HIS A 620 26.00 -27.49 16.72
C HIS A 620 26.22 -27.08 15.26
N MET A 621 26.23 -25.77 14.97
CA MET A 621 26.55 -25.25 13.63
C MET A 621 27.95 -25.67 13.17
N GLN A 622 28.93 -25.62 14.05
CA GLN A 622 30.29 -26.01 13.72
C GLN A 622 30.43 -27.53 13.54
N THR A 623 29.83 -28.34 14.42
CA THR A 623 30.02 -29.80 14.44
C THR A 623 29.15 -30.54 13.43
N VAL A 624 27.91 -30.10 13.22
CA VAL A 624 26.94 -30.78 12.34
C VAL A 624 26.92 -30.17 10.93
N HIS A 625 27.11 -28.85 10.82
CA HIS A 625 27.02 -28.15 9.53
C HIS A 625 28.35 -27.62 9.01
N GLY A 626 29.45 -27.71 9.78
CA GLY A 626 30.78 -27.24 9.37
C GLY A 626 30.93 -25.72 9.32
N VAL A 627 29.96 -24.95 9.85
CA VAL A 627 29.98 -23.48 9.82
C VAL A 627 30.35 -22.92 11.19
N LYS A 628 31.49 -22.26 11.27
CA LYS A 628 31.95 -21.61 12.51
C LYS A 628 31.39 -20.20 12.62
N LEU A 629 30.47 -19.99 13.56
CA LEU A 629 29.95 -18.67 13.90
C LEU A 629 30.91 -17.91 14.84
N ARG A 630 30.89 -16.57 14.78
CA ARG A 630 31.67 -15.66 15.63
C ARG A 630 31.25 -15.88 17.09
N LYS A 631 32.23 -15.92 17.99
CA LYS A 631 32.01 -16.03 19.43
C LYS A 631 31.32 -14.78 19.95
#